data_AF-A0A0B6YMH9-F1
#
_entry.id   AF-A0A0B6YMH9-F1
#
_cell.length_a   1.000
_cell.length_b   1.000
_cell.length_c   1.000
_cell.angle_alpha   90.00
_cell.angle_beta   90.00
_cell.angle_gamma   90.00
#
_symmetry.space_group_name_H-M   'P 1'
#
loop_
_entity.id
_entity.type
_entity.pdbx_description
1 polymer ?
#
loop_
_entity_poly.entity_id
_entity_poly.type
_entity_poly.pdbx_seq_one_letter_code
_entity_poly.pdbx_strand_id
1 'polypeptide(L)' 'GVAHSINPFCDIALEEAIRLKEAKKVKEIVSISIGNKVDTVLRTSLAKGADRAVSVELDPKTSEKLESYHV' A
#
# COMPACT_ATOMS: atom_id res chain seq x y z
N GLY A 1 -12.71 -17.29 1.61
CA GLY A 1 -12.37 -15.88 1.89
C GLY A 1 -11.48 -15.38 0.79
N VAL A 2 -11.76 -14.20 0.24
CA VAL A 2 -10.94 -13.60 -0.82
C VAL A 2 -9.64 -13.06 -0.19
N ALA A 3 -8.49 -13.39 -0.76
CA ALA A 3 -7.21 -12.86 -0.31
C ALA A 3 -7.06 -11.41 -0.79
N HIS A 4 -6.87 -10.47 0.13
CA HIS A 4 -6.55 -9.08 -0.20
C HIS A 4 -5.03 -8.95 -0.34
N SER A 5 -4.56 -8.80 -1.58
CA SER A 5 -3.15 -8.59 -1.91
C SER A 5 -2.88 -7.13 -2.28
N ILE A 6 -1.60 -6.77 -2.38
CA ILE A 6 -1.22 -5.49 -2.98
C ILE A 6 -1.76 -5.45 -4.42
N ASN A 7 -2.30 -4.30 -4.83
CA ASN A 7 -2.75 -4.11 -6.19
C ASN A 7 -1.53 -4.22 -7.15
N PRO A 8 -1.64 -4.91 -8.31
CA PRO A 8 -0.51 -5.09 -9.23
C PRO A 8 0.18 -3.79 -9.68
N PHE A 9 -0.58 -2.72 -9.89
CA PHE A 9 -0.02 -1.41 -10.26
C PHE A 9 0.73 -0.76 -9.10
N CYS A 10 0.21 -0.92 -7.87
CA CYS A 10 0.91 -0.47 -6.68
C CYS A 10 2.21 -1.25 -6.44
N ASP A 11 2.25 -2.53 -6.82
CA ASP A 11 3.47 -3.34 -6.70
C ASP A 11 4.58 -2.82 -7.62
N ILE A 12 4.24 -2.53 -8.88
CA ILE A 12 5.17 -1.94 -9.85
C ILE A 12 5.65 -0.56 -9.38
N ALA A 13 4.73 0.27 -8.84
CA ALA A 13 5.08 1.58 -8.30
C ALA A 13 6.05 1.47 -7.11
N LEU A 14 5.86 0.47 -6.24
CA LEU A 14 6.75 0.21 -5.11
C LEU A 14 8.14 -0.25 -5.59
N GLU A 15 8.20 -1.13 -6.59
CA GLU A 15 9.48 -1.56 -7.18
C GLU A 15 10.28 -0.38 -7.75
N GLU A 16 9.62 0.53 -8.47
CA GLU A 16 10.31 1.69 -9.03
C GLU A 16 10.77 2.66 -7.93
N ALA A 17 9.98 2.86 -6.88
CA ALA A 17 10.39 3.65 -5.72
C ALA A 17 11.64 3.07 -5.04
N ILE A 18 11.73 1.74 -4.92
CA ILE A 18 12.91 1.04 -4.41
C ILE A 18 14.12 1.30 -5.31
N ARG A 19 13.98 1.17 -6.64
CA ARG A 19 15.08 1.49 -7.58
C ARG A 19 15.56 2.93 -7.47
N LEU A 20 14.64 3.90 -7.32
CA LEU A 20 15.01 5.30 -7.11
C LEU A 20 15.79 5.50 -5.81
N LYS A 21 15.44 4.76 -4.74
CA LYS A 21 16.15 4.81 -3.46
C LYS A 21 17.54 4.18 -3.55
N GLU A 22 17.67 3.04 -4.22
CA GLU A 22 18.96 2.40 -4.51
C GLU A 22 19.86 3.30 -5.37
N ALA A 23 19.28 4.03 -6.32
CA ALA A 23 19.95 5.07 -7.10
C ALA A 23 20.24 6.36 -6.31
N LYS A 24 19.94 6.39 -5.00
CA LYS A 24 20.12 7.53 -4.09
C LYS A 24 19.41 8.82 -4.53
N LYS A 25 18.33 8.68 -5.31
CA LYS A 25 17.51 9.81 -5.77
C LYS A 25 16.43 10.21 -4.77
N VAL A 26 16.02 9.28 -3.92
CA VAL A 26 15.07 9.50 -2.82
C VAL A 26 15.65 9.00 -1.51
N LYS A 27 15.21 9.59 -0.39
CA LYS A 27 15.73 9.27 0.95
C LYS A 27 14.90 8.22 1.68
N GLU A 28 13.60 8.19 1.43
CA GLU A 28 12.62 7.41 2.19
C GLU A 28 11.45 7.02 1.29
N ILE A 29 10.92 5.81 1.48
CA ILE A 29 9.73 5.31 0.82
C ILE A 29 8.66 5.12 1.90
N VAL A 30 7.59 5.91 1.81
CA VAL A 30 6.43 5.81 2.69
C VAL A 30 5.26 5.22 1.92
N SER A 31 4.83 4.03 2.30
CA SER A 31 3.63 3.40 1.73
C SER A 31 2.38 3.84 2.50
N ILE A 32 1.31 4.18 1.79
CA ILE A 32 0.06 4.65 2.39
C ILE A 32 -1.08 3.82 1.82
N SER A 33 -1.96 3.33 2.68
CA SER A 33 -3.19 2.65 2.27
C SER A 33 -4.36 3.20 3.06
N ILE A 34 -5.49 3.40 2.37
CA ILE A 34 -6.70 3.99 2.93
C ILE A 34 -7.79 2.95 2.84
N GLY A 35 -8.44 2.67 3.96
CA GLY A 35 -9.58 1.76 4.03
C GLY A 35 -9.39 0.62 5.03
N ASN A 36 -10.34 -0.31 4.98
CA ASN A 36 -10.41 -1.40 5.95
C ASN A 36 -9.54 -2.58 5.53
N LYS A 37 -8.99 -3.31 6.51
CA LYS A 37 -8.23 -4.56 6.31
C LYS A 37 -6.98 -4.39 5.43
N VAL A 38 -6.36 -3.22 5.44
CA VAL A 38 -5.16 -2.91 4.66
C VAL A 38 -3.86 -3.42 5.27
N ASP A 39 -3.89 -3.92 6.52
CA ASP A 39 -2.69 -4.30 7.27
C ASP A 39 -1.82 -5.34 6.55
N THR A 40 -2.42 -6.32 5.90
CA THR A 40 -1.67 -7.37 5.19
C THR A 40 -0.94 -6.80 3.97
N VAL A 41 -1.56 -5.81 3.31
CA VAL A 41 -0.97 -5.10 2.16
C VAL A 41 0.19 -4.21 2.63
N LEU A 42 -0.01 -3.44 3.70
CA LEU A 42 1.03 -2.58 4.29
C LEU A 42 2.20 -3.38 4.87
N ARG A 43 1.95 -4.54 5.48
CA ARG A 43 3.02 -5.44 5.90
C ARG A 43 3.81 -5.98 4.70
N THR A 44 3.13 -6.26 3.60
CA THR A 44 3.78 -6.70 2.35
C THR A 44 4.63 -5.58 1.74
N SER A 45 4.17 -4.32 1.75
CA SER A 45 4.95 -3.20 1.22
C SER A 45 6.21 -2.93 2.06
N LEU A 46 6.11 -3.00 3.39
CA LEU A 46 7.25 -2.91 4.30
C LEU A 46 8.25 -4.03 4.03
N ALA A 47 7.78 -5.28 3.91
CA ALA A 47 8.65 -6.43 3.63
C ALA A 47 9.37 -6.32 2.28
N LYS A 48 8.77 -5.67 1.29
CA LYS A 48 9.36 -5.45 -0.04
C LYS A 48 10.42 -4.35 -0.07
N GLY A 49 10.38 -3.38 0.84
CA GLY A 49 11.39 -2.31 0.89
C GLY A 49 10.87 -0.90 1.18
N ALA A 50 9.58 -0.73 1.52
CA ALA A 50 9.11 0.52 2.09
C ALA A 50 9.72 0.72 3.49
N ASP A 51 10.13 1.95 3.82
CA ASP A 51 10.69 2.29 5.14
C ASP A 51 9.59 2.37 6.19
N ARG A 52 8.45 2.93 5.79
CA ARG A 52 7.32 3.18 6.67
C ARG A 52 6.01 2.89 5.96
N ALA A 53 5.01 2.58 6.77
CA ALA A 53 3.64 2.38 6.34
C ALA A 53 2.72 3.29 7.14
N VAL A 54 1.73 3.86 6.47
CA VAL A 54 0.63 4.61 7.08
C VAL A 54 -0.67 3.91 6.72
N SER A 55 -1.38 3.46 7.74
CA SER A 55 -2.76 3.00 7.62
C SER A 55 -3.67 4.19 7.90
N VAL A 56 -4.52 4.53 6.93
CA VAL A 56 -5.58 5.53 7.11
C VAL A 56 -6.90 4.80 7.25
N GLU A 57 -7.38 4.75 8.48
CA GLU A 57 -8.67 4.15 8.80
C GLU A 57 -9.81 5.04 8.30
N LEU A 58 -10.85 4.40 7.78
CA LEU A 58 -12.08 5.07 7.39
C LEU A 58 -13.14 4.85 8.47
N ASP A 59 -13.99 5.85 8.68
CA ASP A 59 -15.14 5.65 9.53
C ASP A 59 -16.07 4.59 8.93
N PRO A 60 -16.80 3.82 9.76
CA PRO A 60 -17.65 2.73 9.27
C PRO A 60 -18.67 3.16 8.21
N LYS A 61 -19.26 4.36 8.34
CA LYS A 61 -20.30 4.86 7.42
C LYS A 61 -19.73 5.20 6.04
N THR A 62 -18.51 5.72 5.99
CA THR A 62 -17.81 5.98 4.73
C THR A 62 -17.33 4.68 4.10
N SER A 63 -16.84 3.75 4.91
CA SER A 63 -16.37 2.46 4.39
C SER A 63 -17.47 1.61 3.77
N GLU A 64 -18.70 1.65 4.27
CA GLU A 64 -19.83 0.91 3.69
C GLU A 64 -20.22 1.41 2.30
N LYS A 65 -19.86 2.67 1.97
CA LYS A 65 -20.15 3.28 0.66
C LYS A 65 -19.03 3.07 -0.35
N LEU A 66 -17.90 2.52 0.08
CA LEU A 66 -16.74 2.28 -0.75
C LEU A 66 -16.70 0.79 -1.09
N GLU A 67 -16.99 0.49 -2.35
CA GLU A 67 -16.74 -0.83 -2.89
C GLU A 67 -15.33 -0.88 -3.48
N SER A 68 -14.64 -1.99 -3.27
CA SER A 68 -13.38 -2.25 -3.95
C SER A 68 -13.61 -2.20 -5.46
N TYR A 69 -12.94 -1.29 -6.16
CA TYR A 69 -12.93 -1.30 -7.62
C TYR A 69 -11.99 -2.42 -8.07
N HIS A 70 -12.57 -3.58 -8.40
CA HIS A 70 -11.85 -4.69 -9.01
C HIS A 70 -11.70 -4.39 -10.51
N VAL A 71 -10.48 -4.07 -10.94
CA VAL A 71 -10.04 -4.08 -12.35
C VAL A 71 -9.36 -5.41 -12.62
#